data_AF-A0A560HJ38-F1
#
_entry.id   AF-A0A560HJ38-F1
#
_cell.length_a   1.000
_cell.length_b   1.000
_cell.length_c   1.000
_cell.angle_alpha   90.00
_cell.angle_beta   90.00
_cell.angle_gamma   90.00
#
_symmetry.space_group_name_H-M   'P 1'
#
loop_
_entity.id
_entity.type
_entity.pdbx_description
1 polymer ?
#
loop_
_entity_poly.entity_id
_entity_poly.type
_entity_poly.pdbx_seq_one_letter_code
_entity_poly.pdbx_strand_id
1 'polypeptide(L)'
;MLRLMRRWQNDLPQPCPSLTPGATLGALPGIGGAAIMAALHSPCQSLCPMPRPRKPASEILIQLGPPTLRHELDAGHGPDSLVCGVDEAGRGPLAGPVVAAAVILPVAAEAPAWCAGINDSKKLTAAAREALFDAIRANARVGIGISSVEEIDTVNILQATFLAMRRAVEQLAADGGPAPVTALVDGNQRPVGLPCPRITTLVSGDALSLSIAAASIIAKVTRDRLMTDLALAHPGYGWERNAGYGTAEHRDAIKILGVTPVHRRTFAPISEQLALNL
;
A
#
# COMPACT_ATOMS: atom_id res chain seq x y z
N MET A 1 -12.67 13.29 9.73
CA MET A 1 -12.99 12.52 8.51
C MET A 1 -13.66 13.38 7.42
N LEU A 2 -14.80 14.03 7.68
CA LEU A 2 -15.50 14.89 6.70
C LEU A 2 -14.67 16.07 6.12
N ARG A 3 -13.67 16.60 6.84
CA ARG A 3 -12.75 17.63 6.32
C ARG A 3 -11.66 17.09 5.38
N LEU A 4 -11.24 15.83 5.56
CA LEU A 4 -10.30 15.17 4.64
C LEU A 4 -11.00 14.77 3.32
N MET A 5 -12.27 14.37 3.39
CA MET A 5 -13.09 14.04 2.22
C MET A 5 -13.46 15.25 1.35
N ARG A 6 -13.81 16.40 1.94
CA ARG A 6 -14.13 17.61 1.15
C ARG A 6 -12.92 18.16 0.41
N ARG A 7 -11.72 17.99 0.94
CA ARG A 7 -10.48 18.34 0.23
C ARG A 7 -10.21 17.37 -0.93
N TRP A 8 -10.57 16.10 -0.77
CA TRP A 8 -10.46 15.10 -1.84
C TRP A 8 -11.42 15.35 -3.02
N GLN A 9 -12.67 15.74 -2.77
CA GLN A 9 -13.65 16.01 -3.85
C GLN A 9 -13.40 17.32 -4.63
N ASN A 10 -12.78 18.32 -3.99
CA ASN A 10 -12.64 19.67 -4.58
C ASN A 10 -11.34 19.87 -5.40
N ASP A 11 -10.37 18.95 -5.30
CA ASP A 11 -9.06 19.07 -5.97
C ASP A 11 -8.98 18.26 -7.29
N LEU A 12 -10.12 17.82 -7.85
CA LEU A 12 -10.18 17.20 -9.18
C LEU A 12 -9.98 18.28 -10.27
N PRO A 13 -8.91 18.24 -11.08
CA PRO A 13 -8.75 19.19 -12.18
C PRO A 13 -9.85 18.97 -13.23
N GLN A 14 -10.50 20.05 -13.62
CA GLN A 14 -11.44 20.07 -14.75
C GLN A 14 -10.70 19.65 -16.03
N PRO A 15 -11.28 18.80 -16.89
CA PRO A 15 -10.65 18.40 -18.12
C PRO A 15 -10.45 19.61 -19.05
N CYS A 16 -9.22 19.78 -19.52
CA CYS A 16 -8.85 20.76 -20.54
C CYS A 16 -9.53 20.38 -21.87
N PRO A 17 -10.05 21.34 -22.66
CA PRO A 17 -10.81 21.02 -23.86
C PRO A 17 -9.94 20.44 -24.99
N SER A 18 -10.58 19.53 -25.71
CA SER A 18 -10.17 18.74 -26.88
C SER A 18 -9.26 19.44 -27.92
N LEU A 19 -8.29 18.68 -28.44
CA LEU A 19 -7.76 18.85 -29.79
C LEU A 19 -7.91 17.53 -30.56
N THR A 20 -8.66 17.57 -31.66
CA THR A 20 -8.80 16.52 -32.69
C THR A 20 -7.96 16.91 -33.93
N PRO A 21 -7.88 16.10 -35.02
CA PRO A 21 -6.65 15.40 -35.38
C PRO A 21 -6.12 15.80 -36.77
N GLY A 22 -4.86 15.44 -37.09
CA GLY A 22 -4.43 15.40 -38.48
C GLY A 22 -2.93 15.38 -38.68
N ALA A 23 -2.40 14.27 -39.20
CA ALA A 23 -1.43 14.24 -40.31
C ALA A 23 -0.97 12.80 -40.59
N THR A 24 -1.43 12.28 -41.73
CA THR A 24 -0.86 11.16 -42.49
C THR A 24 0.52 11.52 -43.05
N LEU A 25 1.44 10.54 -43.11
CA LEU A 25 2.60 10.36 -44.02
C LEU A 25 3.30 9.08 -43.51
N GLY A 26 3.78 8.09 -44.27
CA GLY A 26 3.97 7.84 -45.69
C GLY A 26 4.95 6.64 -45.74
N ALA A 27 4.63 5.59 -46.49
CA ALA A 27 5.45 4.38 -46.62
C ALA A 27 6.48 4.53 -47.75
N LEU A 28 7.69 3.99 -47.60
CA LEU A 28 8.58 3.56 -48.71
C LEU A 28 9.61 2.49 -48.23
N PRO A 29 10.24 1.72 -49.16
CA PRO A 29 10.56 0.29 -48.96
C PRO A 29 12.05 -0.12 -49.17
N GLY A 30 12.33 -1.42 -48.94
CA GLY A 30 13.50 -2.17 -49.44
C GLY A 30 14.67 -2.28 -48.44
N ILE A 31 15.58 -3.26 -48.44
CA ILE A 31 15.97 -4.33 -49.40
C ILE A 31 16.83 -5.37 -48.60
N GLY A 32 16.77 -6.66 -49.00
CA GLY A 32 17.88 -7.63 -48.88
C GLY A 32 17.81 -8.61 -47.69
N GLY A 33 17.93 -9.93 -47.84
CA GLY A 33 18.35 -10.75 -48.96
C GLY A 33 18.14 -12.26 -48.71
N ALA A 34 18.27 -13.00 -49.81
CA ALA A 34 18.32 -14.45 -50.03
C ALA A 34 19.16 -15.24 -49.00
N ALA A 35 19.06 -16.56 -48.79
CA ALA A 35 18.30 -17.67 -49.35
C ALA A 35 18.56 -18.94 -48.48
N ILE A 36 18.01 -20.09 -48.92
CA ILE A 36 18.58 -21.45 -48.88
C ILE A 36 17.81 -22.49 -48.02
N MET A 37 17.20 -23.42 -48.77
CA MET A 37 17.04 -24.89 -48.59
C MET A 37 16.32 -25.49 -47.37
N ALA A 38 15.14 -26.03 -47.69
CA ALA A 38 14.82 -27.47 -47.73
C ALA A 38 14.79 -28.34 -46.46
N ALA A 39 13.70 -29.12 -46.46
CA ALA A 39 13.55 -30.50 -45.98
C ALA A 39 13.24 -30.74 -44.49
N LEU A 40 11.98 -31.11 -44.28
CA LEU A 40 11.53 -32.36 -43.63
C LEU A 40 12.28 -32.79 -42.37
N HIS A 41 11.58 -32.79 -41.24
CA HIS A 41 11.17 -33.98 -40.47
C HIS A 41 10.65 -33.53 -39.10
N SER A 42 9.36 -33.73 -38.84
CA SER A 42 8.89 -33.92 -37.47
C SER A 42 9.41 -35.28 -36.97
N PRO A 43 9.74 -35.37 -35.68
CA PRO A 43 8.82 -36.10 -34.83
C PRO A 43 8.51 -35.37 -33.52
N CYS A 44 7.23 -35.45 -33.19
CA CYS A 44 6.64 -35.27 -31.87
C CYS A 44 7.51 -35.91 -30.78
N GLN A 45 8.01 -35.09 -29.85
CA GLN A 45 8.40 -35.54 -28.52
C GLN A 45 7.75 -34.61 -27.51
N SER A 46 6.66 -35.11 -26.92
CA SER A 46 6.01 -34.58 -25.74
C SER A 46 7.00 -34.53 -24.58
N LEU A 47 7.63 -33.38 -24.38
CA LEU A 47 8.33 -33.06 -23.14
C LEU A 47 7.28 -32.75 -22.08
N CYS A 48 6.90 -33.78 -21.32
CA CYS A 48 6.21 -33.59 -20.05
C CYS A 48 7.10 -32.71 -19.15
N PRO A 49 6.60 -31.57 -18.61
CA PRO A 49 7.41 -30.79 -17.68
C PRO A 49 7.62 -31.61 -16.41
N MET A 50 8.87 -31.97 -16.16
CA MET A 50 9.31 -32.55 -14.88
C MET A 50 8.84 -31.61 -13.75
N PRO A 51 8.24 -32.12 -12.66
CA PRO A 51 7.87 -31.29 -11.53
C PRO A 51 9.12 -30.62 -10.97
N ARG A 52 9.12 -29.28 -10.92
CA ARG A 52 10.18 -28.50 -10.28
C ARG A 52 10.38 -29.04 -8.86
N PRO A 53 11.61 -29.29 -8.41
CA PRO A 53 11.85 -29.74 -7.05
C PRO A 53 11.25 -28.70 -6.10
N ARG A 54 10.34 -29.17 -5.22
CA ARG A 54 9.79 -28.31 -4.16
C ARG A 54 10.99 -27.85 -3.32
N LYS A 55 11.16 -26.53 -3.19
CA LYS A 55 12.09 -25.96 -2.22
C LYS A 55 11.79 -26.64 -0.87
N PRO A 56 12.80 -27.13 -0.13
CA PRO A 56 12.54 -27.71 1.18
C PRO A 56 11.91 -26.62 2.06
N ALA A 57 10.68 -26.87 2.51
CA ALA A 57 10.04 -26.08 3.55
C ALA A 57 10.86 -26.27 4.83
N SER A 58 11.77 -25.33 5.08
CA SER A 58 12.41 -25.15 6.37
C SER A 58 12.45 -23.66 6.70
N GLU A 59 11.27 -23.03 6.60
CA GLU A 59 11.00 -21.90 7.48
C GLU A 59 10.89 -22.48 8.88
N ILE A 60 11.98 -22.40 9.63
CA ILE A 60 11.88 -22.31 11.09
C ILE A 60 11.00 -21.07 11.32
N LEU A 61 9.68 -21.28 11.45
CA LEU A 61 8.80 -20.31 12.05
C LEU A 61 9.26 -20.21 13.51
N ILE A 62 10.28 -19.38 13.74
CA ILE A 62 10.47 -18.78 15.05
C ILE A 62 9.12 -18.12 15.31
N GLN A 63 8.35 -18.68 16.24
CA GLN A 63 7.20 -17.99 16.79
C GLN A 63 7.75 -16.75 17.48
N LEU A 64 7.94 -15.69 16.70
CA LEU A 64 8.22 -14.37 17.22
C LEU A 64 7.05 -14.06 18.15
N GLY A 65 7.38 -13.73 19.40
CA GLY A 65 6.41 -13.25 20.37
C GLY A 65 5.72 -11.98 19.86
N PRO A 66 4.80 -11.39 20.65
CA PRO A 66 4.21 -10.12 20.28
C PRO A 66 5.29 -9.04 20.06
N PRO A 67 5.03 -8.02 19.22
CA PRO A 67 5.95 -6.92 19.03
C PRO A 67 6.24 -6.24 20.38
N THR A 68 7.49 -5.77 20.56
CA THR A 68 7.95 -5.15 21.81
C THR A 68 8.53 -3.76 21.54
N LEU A 69 8.89 -3.04 22.60
CA LEU A 69 9.59 -1.74 22.49
C LEU A 69 11.09 -1.88 22.16
N ARG A 70 11.60 -3.09 21.89
CA ARG A 70 13.05 -3.33 21.76
C ARG A 70 13.67 -2.44 20.68
N HIS A 71 13.03 -2.34 19.51
CA HIS A 71 13.56 -1.56 18.40
C HIS A 71 13.49 -0.05 18.65
N GLU A 72 12.45 0.41 19.33
CA GLU A 72 12.27 1.80 19.73
C GLU A 72 13.36 2.21 20.72
N LEU A 73 13.59 1.39 21.75
CA LEU A 73 14.64 1.62 22.75
C LEU A 73 16.04 1.56 22.14
N ASP A 74 16.33 0.56 21.29
CA ASP A 74 17.61 0.45 20.59
C ASP A 74 17.85 1.64 19.62
N ALA A 75 16.77 2.22 19.08
CA ALA A 75 16.83 3.42 18.26
C ALA A 75 16.99 4.71 19.07
N GLY A 76 16.92 4.64 20.40
CA GLY A 76 17.07 5.76 21.31
C GLY A 76 15.78 6.52 21.60
N HIS A 77 14.63 5.83 21.63
CA HIS A 77 13.37 6.44 22.02
C HIS A 77 13.39 6.90 23.48
N GLY A 78 13.26 8.20 23.70
CA GLY A 78 13.35 8.83 25.01
C GLY A 78 12.86 10.27 25.01
N PRO A 79 12.95 10.98 26.15
CA PRO A 79 12.48 12.36 26.29
C PRO A 79 13.10 13.33 25.29
N ASP A 80 14.38 13.12 24.96
CA ASP A 80 15.16 13.99 24.08
C ASP A 80 15.26 13.49 22.62
N SER A 81 14.70 12.31 22.33
CA SER A 81 14.82 11.67 21.02
C SER A 81 13.59 10.81 20.75
N LEU A 82 12.71 11.29 19.87
CA LEU A 82 11.50 10.58 19.52
C LEU A 82 11.72 9.65 18.33
N VAL A 83 11.13 8.46 18.44
CA VAL A 83 11.13 7.43 17.40
C VAL A 83 9.69 7.23 16.97
N CYS A 84 9.44 7.22 15.66
CA CYS A 84 8.15 6.83 15.12
C CYS A 84 8.24 5.48 14.40
N GLY A 85 7.19 4.67 14.51
CA GLY A 85 6.96 3.52 13.66
C GLY A 85 6.09 3.92 12.47
N VAL A 86 6.37 3.36 11.29
CA VAL A 86 5.73 3.70 10.02
C VAL A 86 5.37 2.43 9.26
N ASP A 87 4.12 2.35 8.80
CA ASP A 87 3.61 1.23 7.98
C ASP A 87 2.50 1.71 7.03
N GLU A 88 2.19 0.90 6.01
CA GLU A 88 1.15 1.16 5.03
C GLU A 88 0.07 0.07 4.94
N ALA A 89 -1.11 0.49 4.47
CA ALA A 89 -2.18 -0.38 4.03
C ALA A 89 -2.57 -0.03 2.59
N GLY A 90 -2.86 -1.08 1.79
CA GLY A 90 -3.48 -0.90 0.48
C GLY A 90 -2.55 -0.90 -0.71
N ARG A 91 -1.40 -1.58 -0.68
CA ARG A 91 -0.56 -1.69 -1.89
C ARG A 91 -1.10 -2.61 -2.97
N GLY A 92 -1.66 -3.76 -2.59
CA GLY A 92 -2.16 -4.78 -3.53
C GLY A 92 -3.57 -4.58 -4.14
N PRO A 93 -4.51 -3.83 -3.54
CA PRO A 93 -5.85 -3.62 -4.09
C PRO A 93 -5.87 -3.02 -5.51
N LEU A 94 -6.93 -3.35 -6.26
CA LEU A 94 -7.21 -2.78 -7.59
C LEU A 94 -7.88 -1.41 -7.50
N ALA A 95 -8.51 -1.10 -6.36
CA ALA A 95 -9.24 0.15 -6.14
C ALA A 95 -8.87 0.82 -4.81
N GLY A 96 -9.07 2.13 -4.76
CA GLY A 96 -8.86 2.99 -3.60
C GLY A 96 -7.41 3.37 -3.35
N PRO A 97 -7.16 4.24 -2.36
CA PRO A 97 -5.85 4.82 -2.11
C PRO A 97 -4.89 3.82 -1.42
N VAL A 98 -3.62 4.23 -1.32
CA VAL A 98 -2.68 3.70 -0.33
C VAL A 98 -2.66 4.65 0.86
N VAL A 99 -2.74 4.10 2.06
CA VAL A 99 -2.74 4.86 3.33
C VAL A 99 -1.53 4.43 4.12
N ALA A 100 -0.74 5.37 4.60
CA ALA A 100 0.32 5.12 5.57
C ALA A 100 0.00 5.80 6.89
N ALA A 101 0.53 5.26 7.97
CA ALA A 101 0.46 5.88 9.28
C ALA A 101 1.87 5.98 9.87
N ALA A 102 2.04 6.95 10.76
CA ALA A 102 3.23 7.11 11.57
C ALA A 102 2.79 7.26 13.04
N VAL A 103 3.38 6.48 13.94
CA VAL A 103 2.99 6.46 15.36
C VAL A 103 4.21 6.71 16.24
N ILE A 104 4.13 7.70 17.13
CA ILE A 104 5.07 7.89 18.23
C ILE A 104 4.37 7.45 19.51
N LEU A 105 4.87 6.39 20.12
CA LEU A 105 4.39 5.90 21.41
C LEU A 105 4.84 6.86 22.54
N PRO A 106 4.16 6.87 23.70
CA PRO A 106 4.65 7.53 24.89
C PRO A 106 6.04 7.01 25.29
N VAL A 107 6.89 7.91 25.76
CA VAL A 107 8.20 7.55 26.30
C VAL A 107 7.99 6.72 27.57
N ALA A 108 8.36 5.44 27.51
CA ALA A 108 8.29 4.50 28.61
C ALA A 108 9.39 3.43 28.47
N ALA A 109 9.83 2.89 29.60
CA ALA A 109 10.81 1.79 29.62
C ALA A 109 10.18 0.45 29.20
N GLU A 110 8.87 0.30 29.38
CA GLU A 110 8.10 -0.89 29.06
C GLU A 110 6.82 -0.51 28.30
N ALA A 111 6.27 -1.47 27.56
CA ALA A 111 5.04 -1.26 26.80
C ALA A 111 3.88 -0.97 27.77
N PRO A 112 3.17 0.17 27.60
CA PRO A 112 1.99 0.46 28.41
C PRO A 112 0.93 -0.64 28.32
N ALA A 113 0.14 -0.83 29.38
CA ALA A 113 -0.88 -1.88 29.42
C ALA A 113 -1.93 -1.80 28.29
N TRP A 114 -2.24 -0.59 27.80
CA TRP A 114 -3.16 -0.40 26.67
C TRP A 114 -2.60 -0.91 25.33
N CYS A 115 -1.29 -1.15 25.23
CA CYS A 115 -0.67 -1.79 24.08
C CYS A 115 -0.89 -3.31 24.06
N ALA A 116 -1.50 -3.89 25.11
CA ALA A 116 -1.82 -5.31 25.14
C ALA A 116 -2.68 -5.70 23.93
N GLY A 117 -2.22 -6.70 23.19
CA GLY A 117 -2.90 -7.19 21.99
C GLY A 117 -2.52 -6.47 20.69
N ILE A 118 -1.69 -5.42 20.73
CA ILE A 118 -1.06 -4.90 19.51
C ILE A 118 -0.20 -6.00 18.88
N ASN A 119 -0.49 -6.31 17.63
CA ASN A 119 0.19 -7.32 16.82
C ASN A 119 -0.05 -6.97 15.34
N ASP A 120 0.49 -7.78 14.43
CA ASP A 120 0.19 -7.72 13.00
C ASP A 120 -1.33 -7.56 12.78
N SER A 121 -1.71 -6.44 12.17
CA SER A 121 -3.11 -6.04 11.98
C SER A 121 -3.95 -7.09 11.25
N LYS A 122 -3.31 -7.96 10.45
CA LYS A 122 -3.97 -9.05 9.70
C LYS A 122 -4.31 -10.24 10.60
N LYS A 123 -3.61 -10.42 11.72
CA LYS A 123 -3.88 -11.46 12.73
C LYS A 123 -4.99 -11.06 13.71
N LEU A 124 -5.37 -9.79 13.72
CA LEU A 124 -6.42 -9.25 14.58
C LEU A 124 -7.80 -9.32 13.91
N THR A 125 -8.84 -9.58 14.72
CA THR A 125 -10.23 -9.42 14.28
C THR A 125 -10.54 -7.94 14.03
N ALA A 126 -11.56 -7.65 13.21
CA ALA A 126 -11.96 -6.27 12.93
C ALA A 126 -12.32 -5.51 14.23
N ALA A 127 -13.08 -6.13 15.13
CA ALA A 127 -13.46 -5.52 16.40
C ALA A 127 -12.26 -5.23 17.31
N ALA A 128 -11.30 -6.15 17.41
CA ALA A 128 -10.07 -5.93 18.18
C ALA A 128 -9.23 -4.80 17.57
N ARG A 129 -9.15 -4.75 16.23
CA ARG A 129 -8.42 -3.70 15.51
C ARG A 129 -9.04 -2.33 15.71
N GLU A 130 -10.36 -2.23 15.70
CA GLU A 130 -11.08 -0.98 15.99
C GLU A 130 -10.86 -0.50 17.43
N ALA A 131 -10.95 -1.40 18.41
CA ALA A 131 -10.67 -1.04 19.81
C ALA A 131 -9.21 -0.57 20.00
N LEU A 132 -8.25 -1.23 19.36
CA LEU A 132 -6.84 -0.83 19.39
C LEU A 132 -6.61 0.49 18.64
N PHE A 133 -7.31 0.74 17.54
CA PHE A 133 -7.26 2.01 16.83
C PHE A 133 -7.61 3.18 17.76
N ASP A 134 -8.71 3.04 18.52
CA ASP A 134 -9.15 4.06 19.47
C ASP A 134 -8.16 4.21 20.63
N ALA A 135 -7.62 3.10 21.15
CA ALA A 135 -6.60 3.12 22.20
C ALA A 135 -5.31 3.82 21.75
N ILE A 136 -4.80 3.50 20.55
CA ILE A 136 -3.61 4.14 19.96
C ILE A 136 -3.87 5.64 19.77
N ARG A 137 -5.03 6.02 19.22
CA ARG A 137 -5.40 7.42 19.02
C ARG A 137 -5.50 8.22 20.31
N ALA A 138 -5.95 7.60 21.40
CA ALA A 138 -6.08 8.25 22.69
C ALA A 138 -4.75 8.42 23.42
N ASN A 139 -3.78 7.54 23.17
CA ASN A 139 -2.56 7.44 23.99
C ASN A 139 -1.26 7.71 23.23
N ALA A 140 -1.25 7.77 21.90
CA ALA A 140 -0.07 7.97 21.09
C ALA A 140 -0.26 9.14 20.10
N ARG A 141 0.85 9.69 19.61
CA ARG A 141 0.80 10.67 18.52
C ARG A 141 0.72 9.93 17.20
N VAL A 142 -0.25 10.30 16.36
CA VAL A 142 -0.59 9.57 15.14
C VAL A 142 -0.67 10.53 13.96
N GLY A 143 0.19 10.32 12.98
CA GLY A 143 0.08 10.93 11.66
C GLY A 143 -0.46 9.93 10.64
N ILE A 144 -1.22 10.42 9.67
CA ILE A 144 -1.81 9.66 8.57
C ILE A 144 -1.51 10.37 7.27
N GLY A 145 -0.89 9.64 6.34
CA GLY A 145 -0.71 10.08 4.98
C GLY A 145 -1.49 9.19 4.02
N ILE A 146 -2.00 9.80 2.97
CA ILE A 146 -2.79 9.11 1.94
C ILE A 146 -2.19 9.50 0.61
N SER A 147 -2.05 8.54 -0.30
CA SER A 147 -1.80 8.82 -1.72
C SER A 147 -2.97 8.31 -2.54
N SER A 148 -3.47 9.17 -3.42
CA SER A 148 -4.67 8.92 -4.22
C SER A 148 -4.42 7.90 -5.33
N VAL A 149 -5.48 7.46 -6.00
CA VAL A 149 -5.39 6.56 -7.15
C VAL A 149 -4.66 7.23 -8.30
N GLU A 150 -4.91 8.52 -8.52
CA GLU A 150 -4.25 9.34 -9.53
C GLU A 150 -2.75 9.44 -9.27
N GLU A 151 -2.33 9.61 -8.01
CA GLU A 151 -0.93 9.62 -7.63
C GLU A 151 -0.29 8.24 -7.83
N ILE A 152 -0.98 7.16 -7.46
CA ILE A 152 -0.51 5.78 -7.71
C ILE A 152 -0.28 5.55 -9.21
N ASP A 153 -1.23 5.94 -10.06
CA ASP A 153 -1.12 5.78 -11.50
C ASP A 153 -0.03 6.68 -12.12
N THR A 154 0.24 7.84 -11.51
CA THR A 154 1.27 8.79 -11.98
C THR A 154 2.69 8.36 -11.60
N VAL A 155 2.92 7.99 -10.34
CA VAL A 155 4.28 7.76 -9.81
C VAL A 155 4.61 6.30 -9.55
N ASN A 156 3.68 5.37 -9.77
CA ASN A 156 3.70 3.96 -9.36
C ASN A 156 3.45 3.73 -7.86
N ILE A 157 3.09 2.48 -7.52
CA ILE A 157 2.67 2.11 -6.16
C ILE A 157 3.77 2.25 -5.11
N LEU A 158 5.04 2.01 -5.47
CA LEU A 158 6.14 2.13 -4.52
C LEU A 158 6.35 3.60 -4.13
N GLN A 159 6.42 4.50 -5.12
CA GLN A 159 6.60 5.92 -4.85
C GLN A 159 5.37 6.56 -4.20
N ALA A 160 4.16 6.14 -4.59
CA ALA A 160 2.94 6.58 -3.92
C ALA A 160 2.89 6.11 -2.45
N THR A 161 3.43 4.93 -2.14
CA THR A 161 3.58 4.47 -0.76
C THR A 161 4.54 5.37 0.01
N PHE A 162 5.70 5.70 -0.55
CA PHE A 162 6.65 6.62 0.08
C PHE A 162 6.07 8.02 0.29
N LEU A 163 5.28 8.51 -0.67
CA LEU A 163 4.58 9.77 -0.55
C LEU A 163 3.57 9.76 0.61
N ALA A 164 2.83 8.66 0.78
CA ALA A 164 1.93 8.49 1.91
C ALA A 164 2.71 8.43 3.24
N MET A 165 3.80 7.68 3.31
CA MET A 165 4.66 7.61 4.50
C MET A 165 5.23 8.98 4.87
N ARG A 166 5.70 9.75 3.88
CA ARG A 166 6.18 11.12 4.07
C ARG A 166 5.11 11.99 4.70
N ARG A 167 3.91 12.01 4.12
CA ARG A 167 2.76 12.78 4.63
C ARG A 167 2.38 12.37 6.05
N ALA A 168 2.45 11.09 6.37
CA ALA A 168 2.16 10.59 7.71
C ALA A 168 3.14 11.17 8.74
N VAL A 169 4.45 11.18 8.44
CA VAL A 169 5.46 11.75 9.34
C VAL A 169 5.38 13.27 9.40
N GLU A 170 5.12 13.95 8.27
CA GLU A 170 4.89 15.41 8.25
C GLU A 170 3.71 15.81 9.15
N GLN A 171 2.63 15.02 9.16
CA GLN A 171 1.48 15.28 10.02
C GLN A 171 1.84 15.22 11.51
N LEU A 172 2.73 14.31 11.93
CA LEU A 172 3.17 14.25 13.33
C LEU A 172 3.78 15.57 13.80
N ALA A 173 4.50 16.28 12.92
CA ALA A 173 5.10 17.58 13.22
C ALA A 173 4.07 18.73 13.18
N ALA A 174 3.06 18.64 12.31
CA ALA A 174 2.03 19.65 12.16
C ALA A 174 1.13 19.81 13.40
N ASP A 175 1.01 18.76 14.22
CA ASP A 175 0.20 18.76 15.44
C ASP A 175 0.85 19.52 16.63
N GLY A 176 1.93 20.29 16.38
CA GLY A 176 2.57 21.17 17.36
C GLY A 176 3.51 20.48 18.35
N GLY A 177 3.66 19.16 18.24
CA GLY A 177 4.61 18.38 19.04
C GLY A 177 6.00 18.28 18.38
N PRO A 178 7.04 17.89 19.13
CA PRO A 178 8.39 17.68 18.59
C PRO A 178 8.41 16.65 17.46
N ALA A 179 9.19 16.91 16.42
CA ALA A 179 9.34 15.99 15.29
C ALA A 179 10.14 14.72 15.70
N PRO A 180 9.84 13.55 15.12
CA PRO A 180 10.63 12.34 15.34
C PRO A 180 12.03 12.48 14.74
N VAL A 181 13.04 11.98 15.46
CA VAL A 181 14.44 11.95 15.01
C VAL A 181 14.72 10.68 14.19
N THR A 182 14.06 9.58 14.55
CA THR A 182 14.22 8.28 13.89
C THR A 182 12.87 7.73 13.44
N ALA A 183 12.81 7.21 12.20
CA ALA A 183 11.70 6.41 11.71
C ALA A 183 12.09 4.94 11.62
N LEU A 184 11.31 4.07 12.26
CA LEU A 184 11.30 2.63 12.04
C LEU A 184 10.23 2.34 10.98
N VAL A 185 10.60 1.77 9.84
CA VAL A 185 9.70 1.59 8.69
C VAL A 185 9.54 0.12 8.37
N ASP A 186 8.31 -0.36 8.20
CA ASP A 186 8.08 -1.74 7.75
C ASP A 186 8.64 -1.98 6.32
N GLY A 187 9.20 -3.17 6.13
CA GLY A 187 9.74 -3.63 4.86
C GLY A 187 11.24 -3.43 4.71
N ASN A 188 11.71 -3.55 3.46
CA ASN A 188 13.14 -3.52 3.11
C ASN A 188 13.53 -2.31 2.24
N GLN A 189 12.58 -1.41 1.96
CA GLN A 189 12.81 -0.24 1.12
C GLN A 189 12.80 1.02 1.97
N ARG A 190 13.85 1.84 1.84
CA ARG A 190 13.94 3.12 2.55
C ARG A 190 13.12 4.19 1.80
N PRO A 191 12.11 4.81 2.44
CA PRO A 191 11.33 5.86 1.79
C PRO A 191 12.21 7.10 1.51
N VAL A 192 12.17 7.56 0.26
CA VAL A 192 12.89 8.76 -0.16
C VAL A 192 12.15 10.01 0.35
N GLY A 193 12.89 10.94 0.97
CA GLY A 193 12.34 12.23 1.41
C GLY A 193 11.50 12.17 2.68
N LEU A 194 11.56 11.09 3.46
CA LEU A 194 10.96 11.02 4.79
C LEU A 194 11.66 12.04 5.72
N PRO A 195 10.94 12.91 6.44
CA PRO A 195 11.52 14.03 7.19
C PRO A 195 12.05 13.58 8.57
N CYS A 196 12.84 12.51 8.60
CA CYS A 196 13.54 12.02 9.79
C CYS A 196 15.05 11.96 9.50
N PRO A 197 15.90 12.51 10.40
CA PRO A 197 17.36 12.37 10.29
C PRO A 197 17.83 10.92 10.15
N ARG A 198 17.20 9.98 10.86
CA ARG A 198 17.53 8.54 10.83
C ARG A 198 16.33 7.74 10.34
N ILE A 199 16.59 6.76 9.47
CA ILE A 199 15.57 5.84 8.95
C ILE A 199 16.13 4.42 9.02
N THR A 200 15.40 3.53 9.68
CA THR A 200 15.74 2.11 9.80
C THR A 200 14.57 1.29 9.26
N THR A 201 14.85 0.43 8.29
CA THR A 201 13.84 -0.46 7.69
C THR A 201 13.88 -1.81 8.39
N LEU A 202 12.72 -2.36 8.75
CA LEU A 202 12.57 -3.66 9.42
C LEU A 202 11.65 -4.55 8.59
N VAL A 203 12.16 -5.69 8.11
CA VAL A 203 11.35 -6.67 7.40
C VAL A 203 10.40 -7.35 8.39
N SER A 204 9.09 -7.33 8.09
CA SER A 204 8.05 -7.78 9.05
C SER A 204 8.12 -6.99 10.36
N GLY A 205 8.34 -5.67 10.24
CA GLY A 205 8.47 -4.76 11.36
C GLY A 205 7.22 -4.72 12.24
N ASP A 206 6.03 -4.96 11.66
CA ASP A 206 4.76 -5.08 12.39
C ASP A 206 4.72 -6.25 13.38
N ALA A 207 5.52 -7.29 13.17
CA ALA A 207 5.67 -8.41 14.08
C ALA A 207 6.78 -8.19 15.13
N LEU A 208 7.62 -7.16 14.98
CA LEU A 208 8.84 -6.96 15.78
C LEU A 208 8.79 -5.70 16.65
N SER A 209 8.36 -4.58 16.05
CA SER A 209 8.36 -3.24 16.61
C SER A 209 6.94 -2.82 16.98
N LEU A 210 6.75 -2.41 18.23
CA LEU A 210 5.44 -2.03 18.75
C LEU A 210 4.87 -0.79 18.05
N SER A 211 5.72 0.18 17.73
CA SER A 211 5.33 1.40 17.01
C SER A 211 4.95 1.13 15.55
N ILE A 212 5.67 0.23 14.85
CA ILE A 212 5.29 -0.20 13.50
C ILE A 212 3.96 -0.96 13.54
N ALA A 213 3.81 -1.89 14.48
CA ALA A 213 2.57 -2.64 14.67
C ALA A 213 1.37 -1.70 14.93
N ALA A 214 1.54 -0.69 15.77
CA ALA A 214 0.54 0.34 15.99
C ALA A 214 0.23 1.14 14.71
N ALA A 215 1.24 1.50 13.93
CA ALA A 215 1.06 2.17 12.65
C ALA A 215 0.27 1.31 11.65
N SER A 216 0.56 0.00 11.59
CA SER A 216 -0.17 -0.97 10.75
C SER A 216 -1.67 -0.95 11.02
N ILE A 217 -2.05 -0.91 12.31
CA ILE A 217 -3.44 -0.88 12.78
C ILE A 217 -4.11 0.42 12.34
N ILE A 218 -3.46 1.56 12.57
CA ILE A 218 -3.97 2.87 12.15
C ILE A 218 -4.19 2.93 10.63
N ALA A 219 -3.19 2.51 9.85
CA ALA A 219 -3.26 2.53 8.39
C ALA A 219 -4.40 1.62 7.89
N LYS A 220 -4.49 0.40 8.43
CA LYS A 220 -5.49 -0.59 8.04
C LYS A 220 -6.92 -0.13 8.33
N VAL A 221 -7.21 0.28 9.57
CA VAL A 221 -8.56 0.73 9.95
C VAL A 221 -8.95 1.99 9.17
N THR A 222 -8.04 2.94 9.03
CA THR A 222 -8.30 4.16 8.25
C THR A 222 -8.65 3.81 6.81
N ARG A 223 -7.87 2.93 6.17
CA ARG A 223 -8.13 2.51 4.79
C ARG A 223 -9.45 1.75 4.66
N ASP A 224 -9.75 0.83 5.57
CA ASP A 224 -10.98 0.03 5.50
C ASP A 224 -12.23 0.92 5.64
N ARG A 225 -12.18 1.94 6.50
CA ARG A 225 -13.23 2.96 6.59
C ARG A 225 -13.40 3.72 5.26
N LEU A 226 -12.30 4.17 4.63
CA LEU A 226 -12.35 4.81 3.30
C LEU A 226 -12.94 3.90 2.23
N MET A 227 -12.60 2.61 2.24
CA MET A 227 -13.17 1.65 1.28
C MET A 227 -14.67 1.41 1.51
N THR A 228 -15.12 1.46 2.76
CA THR A 228 -16.55 1.39 3.11
C THR A 228 -17.29 2.62 2.56
N ASP A 229 -16.70 3.81 2.70
CA ASP A 229 -17.28 5.03 2.13
C ASP A 229 -17.33 4.98 0.59
N LEU A 230 -16.28 4.45 -0.05
CA LEU A 230 -16.28 4.22 -1.50
C LEU A 230 -17.32 3.20 -1.94
N ALA A 231 -17.58 2.16 -1.14
CA ALA A 231 -18.62 1.17 -1.43
C ALA A 231 -20.02 1.79 -1.45
N LEU A 232 -20.27 2.79 -0.60
CA LEU A 232 -21.53 3.55 -0.61
C LEU A 232 -21.66 4.43 -1.86
N ALA A 233 -20.57 5.06 -2.28
CA ALA A 233 -20.55 5.90 -3.49
C ALA A 233 -20.59 5.08 -4.79
N HIS A 234 -20.08 3.86 -4.78
CA HIS A 234 -20.02 2.94 -5.91
C HIS A 234 -20.55 1.56 -5.49
N PRO A 235 -21.87 1.39 -5.39
CA PRO A 235 -22.46 0.12 -4.97
C PRO A 235 -22.20 -0.98 -6.01
N GLY A 236 -22.08 -2.22 -5.54
CA GLY A 236 -21.98 -3.42 -6.39
C GLY A 236 -20.57 -4.00 -6.56
N TYR A 237 -19.51 -3.29 -6.16
CA TYR A 237 -18.13 -3.81 -6.22
C TYR A 237 -17.70 -4.61 -4.98
N GLY A 238 -18.52 -4.67 -3.93
CA GLY A 238 -18.26 -5.41 -2.69
C GLY A 238 -17.12 -4.85 -1.83
N TRP A 239 -16.73 -3.58 -2.02
CA TRP A 239 -15.58 -2.96 -1.37
C TRP A 239 -15.68 -2.87 0.16
N GLU A 240 -16.89 -2.90 0.70
CA GLU A 240 -17.16 -3.02 2.13
C GLU A 240 -16.67 -4.34 2.73
N ARG A 241 -16.50 -5.38 1.90
CA ARG A 241 -15.96 -6.70 2.31
C ARG A 241 -14.55 -6.92 1.80
N ASN A 242 -14.32 -6.66 0.51
CA ASN A 242 -13.07 -6.99 -0.15
C ASN A 242 -12.05 -5.85 -0.12
N ALA A 243 -12.39 -4.66 0.40
CA ALA A 243 -11.50 -3.51 0.53
C ALA A 243 -10.74 -3.12 -0.76
N GLY A 244 -11.34 -3.38 -1.93
CA GLY A 244 -10.77 -3.10 -3.24
C GLY A 244 -9.78 -4.16 -3.75
N TYR A 245 -9.54 -5.24 -3.00
CA TYR A 245 -8.74 -6.37 -3.50
C TYR A 245 -9.44 -7.05 -4.67
N GLY A 246 -8.66 -7.55 -5.64
CA GLY A 246 -9.19 -8.20 -6.84
C GLY A 246 -9.73 -9.60 -6.56
N THR A 247 -10.74 -9.72 -5.70
CA THR A 247 -11.49 -10.97 -5.45
C THR A 247 -12.30 -11.38 -6.68
N ALA A 248 -12.84 -12.60 -6.71
CA ALA A 248 -13.72 -13.03 -7.81
C ALA A 248 -14.91 -12.08 -7.95
N GLU A 249 -15.57 -11.76 -6.84
CA GLU A 249 -16.65 -10.77 -6.76
C GLU A 249 -16.27 -9.43 -7.36
N HIS A 250 -15.13 -8.85 -6.95
CA HIS A 250 -14.70 -7.55 -7.46
C HIS A 250 -14.43 -7.61 -8.97
N ARG A 251 -13.73 -8.65 -9.46
CA ARG A 251 -13.43 -8.79 -10.89
C ARG A 251 -14.70 -8.96 -11.73
N ASP A 252 -15.69 -9.70 -11.24
CA ASP A 252 -16.96 -9.87 -11.94
C ASP A 252 -17.78 -8.58 -11.92
N ALA A 253 -17.77 -7.84 -10.80
CA ALA A 253 -18.37 -6.51 -10.74
C ALA A 253 -17.73 -5.53 -11.75
N ILE A 254 -16.40 -5.56 -11.93
CA ILE A 254 -15.75 -4.69 -12.93
C ILE A 254 -16.19 -5.07 -14.36
N LYS A 255 -16.39 -6.35 -14.67
CA LYS A 255 -16.92 -6.77 -16.00
C LYS A 255 -18.36 -6.28 -16.24
N ILE A 256 -19.20 -6.30 -15.20
CA ILE A 256 -20.62 -5.98 -15.29
C ILE A 256 -20.87 -4.47 -15.23
N LEU A 257 -20.23 -3.79 -14.27
CA LEU A 257 -20.45 -2.38 -13.94
C LEU A 257 -19.43 -1.44 -14.59
N GLY A 258 -18.32 -1.98 -15.09
CA GLY A 258 -17.22 -1.20 -15.67
C GLY A 258 -16.21 -0.69 -14.64
N VAL A 259 -15.16 -0.04 -15.14
CA VAL A 259 -14.10 0.58 -14.34
C VAL A 259 -14.53 1.98 -13.89
N THR A 260 -14.31 2.31 -12.62
CA THR A 260 -14.59 3.63 -12.04
C THR A 260 -13.31 4.49 -11.89
N PRO A 261 -13.41 5.80 -11.62
CA PRO A 261 -12.25 6.66 -11.37
C PRO A 261 -11.39 6.22 -10.18
N VAL A 262 -11.95 5.49 -9.21
CA VAL A 262 -11.21 5.02 -8.03
C VAL A 262 -10.53 3.66 -8.24
N HIS A 263 -10.55 3.11 -9.46
CA HIS A 263 -9.72 1.97 -9.84
C HIS A 263 -8.35 2.43 -10.34
N ARG A 264 -7.30 1.70 -9.96
CA ARG A 264 -5.91 1.95 -10.36
C ARG A 264 -5.72 1.45 -11.78
N ARG A 265 -5.72 2.37 -12.74
CA ARG A 265 -5.76 2.07 -14.17
C ARG A 265 -4.49 1.38 -14.64
N THR A 266 -3.37 1.56 -13.93
CA THR A 266 -2.09 0.94 -14.23
C THR A 266 -1.95 -0.51 -13.72
N PHE A 267 -2.89 -0.99 -12.90
CA PHE A 267 -2.82 -2.34 -12.33
C PHE A 267 -3.52 -3.35 -13.24
N ALA A 268 -2.92 -4.52 -13.46
CA ALA A 268 -3.65 -5.66 -14.02
C ALA A 268 -4.64 -6.20 -12.96
N PRO A 269 -5.88 -6.58 -13.34
CA PRO A 269 -6.44 -6.66 -14.69
C PRO A 269 -7.18 -5.40 -15.18
N ILE A 270 -7.11 -4.27 -14.46
CA ILE A 270 -7.83 -3.03 -14.83
C ILE A 270 -7.31 -2.47 -16.17
N SER A 271 -6.00 -2.40 -16.34
CA SER A 271 -5.37 -1.91 -17.58
C SER A 271 -5.79 -2.74 -18.80
N GLU A 272 -5.87 -4.06 -18.65
CA GLU A 272 -6.30 -5.00 -19.69
C GLU A 272 -7.76 -4.77 -20.08
N GLN A 273 -8.64 -4.61 -19.09
CA GLN A 273 -10.05 -4.37 -19.34
C GLN A 273 -10.31 -3.01 -20.01
N LEU A 274 -9.54 -1.97 -19.65
CA LEU A 274 -9.62 -0.67 -20.31
C LEU A 274 -9.17 -0.73 -21.78
N ALA A 275 -8.20 -1.59 -22.10
CA ALA A 275 -7.73 -1.78 -23.46
C ALA A 275 -8.73 -2.56 -24.35
N LEU A 276 -9.56 -3.44 -23.76
CA LEU A 276 -10.61 -4.17 -24.48
C LEU A 276 -11.85 -3.32 -24.80
N ASN A 277 -12.02 -2.20 -24.09
CA ASN A 277 -13.14 -1.27 -24.26
C ASN A 277 -12.80 -0.06 -25.16
N LEU A 278 -11.60 -0.04 -25.75
CA LEU A 278 -11.13 0.92 -26.77
C LEU A 278 -11.16 0.28 -28.15
#